data_AF-A0A258EC00-F1
#
_entry.id   AF-A0A258EC00-F1
#
_cell.length_a   1.000
_cell.length_b   1.000
_cell.length_c   1.000
_cell.angle_alpha   90.00
_cell.angle_beta   90.00
_cell.angle_gamma   90.00
#
_symmetry.space_group_name_H-M   'P 1'
#
loop_
_entity.id
_entity.type
_entity.pdbx_description
1 polymer ?
#
loop_
_entity_poly.entity_id
_entity_poly.type
_entity_poly.pdbx_seq_one_letter_code
_entity_poly.pdbx_strand_id
1 'polypeptide(L)'
;MRVLLLTDQAESRAGLRLADYGSLVDTRSDLGEAVRAVLSDRFGYDLFVMECDGFGGIAGAEQAIAALIAGDAKMRVMLVSREFDVPVYPLGRRTAVCLPEDVSDASFRIGFDHVLRDRAAVTMN
;
A
#
# COMPACT_ATOMS: atom_id res chain seq x y z
N MET A 1 10.53 -7.31 2.70
CA MET A 1 9.71 -7.22 1.47
C MET A 1 9.96 -5.88 0.83
N ARG A 2 9.73 -5.73 -0.48
CA ARG A 2 9.86 -4.43 -1.18
C ARG A 2 8.51 -3.72 -1.17
N VAL A 3 8.49 -2.52 -0.62
CA VAL A 3 7.29 -1.71 -0.49
C VAL A 3 7.50 -0.41 -1.26
N LEU A 4 6.54 -0.05 -2.10
CA LEU A 4 6.47 1.31 -2.63
C LEU A 4 5.46 2.10 -1.79
N LEU A 5 5.92 3.20 -1.21
CA LEU A 5 5.11 4.11 -0.41
C LEU A 5 4.88 5.41 -1.18
N LEU A 6 3.61 5.74 -1.45
CA LEU A 6 3.18 7.03 -1.95
C LEU A 6 2.74 7.91 -0.77
N THR A 7 3.47 9.00 -0.53
CA THR A 7 3.25 9.94 0.57
C THR A 7 3.74 11.34 0.18
N ASP A 8 3.05 12.39 0.65
CA ASP A 8 3.51 13.77 0.52
C ASP A 8 4.41 14.22 1.69
N GLN A 9 4.65 13.33 2.65
CA GLN A 9 5.48 13.58 3.84
C GLN A 9 6.87 12.97 3.68
N ALA A 10 7.92 13.77 3.92
CA ALA A 10 9.30 13.30 3.91
C ALA A 10 9.56 12.23 4.99
N GLU A 11 8.92 12.37 6.16
CA GLU A 11 8.98 11.43 7.29
C GLU A 11 7.57 10.94 7.64
N SER A 12 6.98 10.16 6.74
CA SER A 12 5.65 9.59 6.94
C SER A 12 5.64 8.55 8.07
N ARG A 13 4.58 8.56 8.89
CA ARG A 13 4.37 7.55 9.95
C ARG A 13 4.25 6.15 9.37
N ALA A 14 3.60 6.00 8.21
CA ALA A 14 3.53 4.72 7.52
C ALA A 14 4.93 4.25 7.09
N GLY A 15 5.76 5.15 6.55
CA GLY A 15 7.12 4.85 6.16
C GLY A 15 7.99 4.34 7.30
N LEU A 16 7.95 5.04 8.45
CA LEU A 16 8.68 4.62 9.66
C LEU A 16 8.22 3.23 10.14
N ARG A 17 6.91 2.99 10.25
CA ARG A 17 6.36 1.68 10.66
C ARG A 17 6.77 0.56 9.71
N LEU A 18 6.72 0.80 8.40
CA LEU A 18 7.10 -0.20 7.39
C LEU A 18 8.58 -0.55 7.47
N ALA A 19 9.45 0.45 7.67
CA ALA A 19 10.87 0.27 7.88
C ALA A 19 11.16 -0.52 9.17
N ASP A 20 10.48 -0.19 10.26
CA ASP A 20 10.58 -0.91 11.55
C ASP A 20 10.16 -2.39 11.43
N TYR A 21 9.27 -2.71 10.49
CA TYR A 21 8.90 -4.10 10.18
C TYR A 21 9.91 -4.84 9.29
N GLY A 22 11.03 -4.21 8.92
CA GLY A 22 12.08 -4.77 8.08
C GLY A 22 11.78 -4.69 6.58
N SER A 23 10.91 -3.78 6.16
CA SER A 23 10.65 -3.54 4.72
C SER A 23 11.73 -2.68 4.08
N LEU A 24 12.02 -2.95 2.81
CA LEU A 24 12.77 -2.03 1.95
C LEU A 24 11.76 -1.07 1.34
N VAL A 25 11.68 0.15 1.88
CA VAL A 25 10.69 1.16 1.51
C VAL A 25 11.27 2.07 0.43
N ASP A 26 10.67 2.08 -0.74
CA ASP A 26 10.90 3.08 -1.79
C ASP A 26 9.78 4.12 -1.74
N THR A 27 10.13 5.37 -1.44
CA THR A 27 9.15 6.46 -1.27
C THR A 27 9.02 7.28 -2.54
N ARG A 28 7.78 7.64 -2.89
CA ARG A 28 7.43 8.54 -3.98
C ARG A 28 6.46 9.60 -3.46
N SER A 29 6.59 10.82 -3.94
CA SER A 29 5.72 11.95 -3.62
C SER A 29 4.86 12.40 -4.80
N ASP A 30 4.87 11.64 -5.89
CA ASP A 30 4.04 11.86 -7.08
C ASP A 30 3.34 10.57 -7.45
N LEU A 31 2.02 10.66 -7.69
CA LEU A 31 1.18 9.52 -7.99
C LEU A 31 1.55 8.87 -9.33
N GLY A 32 1.84 9.68 -10.35
CA GLY A 32 2.22 9.18 -11.68
C GLY A 32 3.56 8.46 -11.64
N GLU A 33 4.53 9.01 -10.91
CA GLU A 33 5.82 8.36 -10.70
C GLU A 33 5.70 7.06 -9.89
N ALA A 34 4.85 7.03 -8.86
CA ALA A 34 4.58 5.83 -8.08
C ALA A 34 4.01 4.71 -8.97
N VAL A 35 2.94 4.99 -9.72
CA VAL A 35 2.33 4.01 -10.65
C VAL A 35 3.34 3.56 -11.70
N ARG A 36 4.09 4.49 -12.30
CA ARG A 36 5.13 4.15 -13.29
C ARG A 36 6.22 3.27 -12.69
N ALA A 37 6.69 3.58 -11.49
CA ALA A 37 7.72 2.79 -10.81
C ALA A 37 7.23 1.37 -10.54
N VAL A 38 5.97 1.22 -10.13
CA VAL A 38 5.37 -0.10 -9.95
C VAL A 38 5.32 -0.90 -11.25
N LEU A 39 4.85 -0.29 -12.34
CA LEU A 39 4.66 -0.97 -13.62
C LEU A 39 5.98 -1.26 -14.37
N SER A 40 7.02 -0.49 -14.12
CA SER A 40 8.32 -0.62 -14.82
C SER A 40 9.34 -1.48 -14.06
N ASP A 41 9.07 -1.85 -12.80
CA ASP A 41 10.00 -2.62 -12.00
C ASP A 41 9.96 -4.10 -12.35
N ARG A 42 11.02 -4.58 -13.02
CA ARG A 42 11.22 -5.98 -13.38
C ARG A 42 11.19 -6.93 -12.17
N PHE A 43 11.67 -6.47 -11.01
CA PHE A 43 11.70 -7.27 -9.80
C PHE A 43 10.40 -7.19 -9.00
N GLY A 44 9.54 -6.22 -9.33
CA GLY A 44 8.25 -5.97 -8.71
C GLY A 44 8.32 -5.48 -7.26
N TYR A 45 7.26 -4.78 -6.87
CA TYR A 45 6.96 -4.50 -5.47
C TYR A 45 6.05 -5.60 -4.92
N ASP A 46 6.24 -5.93 -3.64
CA ASP A 46 5.37 -6.88 -2.95
C ASP A 46 4.08 -6.18 -2.46
N LEU A 47 4.19 -4.89 -2.15
CA LEU A 47 3.15 -4.05 -1.57
C LEU A 47 3.27 -2.61 -2.07
N PHE A 48 2.14 -2.04 -2.46
CA PHE A 48 1.94 -0.62 -2.67
C PHE A 48 1.17 -0.05 -1.48
N VAL A 49 1.72 0.97 -0.81
CA VAL A 49 1.06 1.70 0.27
C VAL A 49 0.82 3.13 -0.18
N MET A 50 -0.37 3.65 0.04
CA MET A 50 -0.74 5.01 -0.34
C MET A 50 -1.36 5.75 0.84
N GLU A 51 -0.79 6.89 1.21
CA GLU A 51 -1.42 7.88 2.08
C GLU A 51 -2.30 8.78 1.20
N CYS A 52 -3.59 8.45 1.12
CA CYS A 52 -4.48 8.94 0.07
C CYS A 52 -4.72 10.46 0.11
N ASP A 53 -4.67 11.05 1.31
CA ASP A 53 -5.15 12.42 1.55
C ASP A 53 -4.36 13.48 0.79
N GLY A 54 -3.06 13.27 0.57
CA GLY A 54 -2.20 14.15 -0.23
C GLY A 54 -2.42 14.03 -1.74
N PHE A 55 -3.21 13.05 -2.20
CA PHE A 55 -3.33 12.66 -3.61
C PHE A 55 -4.78 12.56 -4.09
N GLY A 56 -5.69 13.34 -3.49
CA GLY A 56 -7.10 13.37 -3.89
C GLY A 56 -7.98 12.35 -3.17
N GLY A 57 -7.53 11.86 -2.02
CA GLY A 57 -8.34 11.02 -1.13
C GLY A 57 -8.65 9.66 -1.74
N ILE A 58 -9.79 9.09 -1.35
CA ILE A 58 -10.25 7.78 -1.86
C ILE A 58 -10.38 7.79 -3.39
N ALA A 59 -10.89 8.87 -3.97
CA ALA A 59 -11.02 8.97 -5.43
C ALA A 59 -9.65 8.93 -6.15
N GLY A 60 -8.61 9.49 -5.54
CA GLY A 60 -7.23 9.37 -6.03
C GLY A 60 -6.70 7.94 -5.91
N ALA A 61 -6.98 7.27 -4.80
CA ALA A 61 -6.61 5.87 -4.60
C ALA A 61 -7.30 4.92 -5.61
N GLU A 62 -8.59 5.14 -5.90
CA GLU A 62 -9.32 4.38 -6.92
C GLU A 62 -8.69 4.54 -8.31
N GLN A 63 -8.29 5.76 -8.68
CA GLN A 63 -7.59 6.01 -9.94
C GLN A 63 -6.23 5.30 -9.99
N ALA A 64 -5.47 5.34 -8.89
CA ALA A 64 -4.19 4.64 -8.78
C ALA A 64 -4.39 3.12 -8.96
N ILE A 65 -5.36 2.54 -8.25
CA ILE A 65 -5.67 1.11 -8.31
C ILE A 65 -6.14 0.73 -9.73
N ALA A 66 -6.99 1.53 -10.36
CA ALA A 66 -7.45 1.27 -11.73
C ALA A 66 -6.27 1.26 -12.73
N ALA A 67 -5.33 2.19 -12.60
CA ALA A 67 -4.13 2.22 -13.44
C ALA A 67 -3.22 1.00 -13.21
N LEU A 68 -3.03 0.59 -11.96
CA LEU A 68 -2.27 -0.61 -11.60
C LEU A 68 -2.93 -1.88 -12.16
N ILE A 69 -4.26 -2.01 -12.06
CA ILE A 69 -5.01 -3.13 -12.63
C ILE A 69 -4.87 -3.16 -14.16
N ALA A 70 -5.01 -2.01 -14.82
CA ALA A 70 -4.87 -1.90 -16.27
C ALA A 70 -3.46 -2.31 -16.76
N GLY A 71 -2.44 -2.13 -15.93
CA GLY A 71 -1.07 -2.56 -16.18
C GLY A 71 -0.74 -4.00 -15.74
N ASP A 72 -1.75 -4.82 -15.39
CA ASP A 72 -1.60 -6.18 -14.81
C ASP A 72 -0.62 -6.23 -13.61
N ALA A 73 -0.64 -5.19 -12.78
CA ALA A 73 0.19 -5.13 -11.59
C ALA A 73 -0.31 -6.15 -10.54
N LYS A 74 0.60 -6.95 -9.97
CA LYS A 74 0.25 -8.11 -9.11
C LYS A 74 0.53 -7.91 -7.62
N MET A 75 0.86 -6.70 -7.21
CA MET A 75 1.13 -6.37 -5.81
C MET A 75 -0.15 -6.20 -5.02
N ARG A 76 0.01 -6.26 -3.70
CA ARG A 76 -1.05 -5.93 -2.75
C ARG A 76 -1.09 -4.43 -2.51
N VAL A 77 -2.23 -3.95 -2.02
CA VAL A 77 -2.45 -2.54 -1.77
C VAL A 77 -2.86 -2.34 -0.31
N MET A 78 -2.25 -1.35 0.34
CA MET A 78 -2.73 -0.77 1.60
C MET A 78 -3.02 0.71 1.37
N LEU A 79 -4.18 1.17 1.81
CA LEU A 79 -4.61 2.56 1.75
C LEU A 79 -4.68 3.12 3.17
N VAL A 80 -4.18 4.34 3.35
CA VAL A 80 -4.23 5.09 4.61
C VAL A 80 -4.90 6.43 4.33
N SER A 81 -5.98 6.75 5.03
CA SER A 81 -6.73 8.00 4.82
C SER A 81 -7.56 8.37 6.03
N ARG A 82 -7.78 9.68 6.23
CA ARG A 82 -8.77 10.20 7.18
C ARG A 82 -10.22 9.88 6.80
N GLU A 83 -10.47 9.47 5.56
CA GLU A 83 -11.81 9.08 5.09
C GLU A 83 -12.22 7.67 5.55
N PHE A 84 -11.30 6.89 6.13
CA PHE A 84 -11.63 5.59 6.71
C PHE A 84 -11.89 5.73 8.21
N ASP A 85 -13.09 5.35 8.65
CA ASP A 85 -13.47 5.40 10.07
C ASP A 85 -12.88 4.23 10.90
N VAL A 86 -12.78 3.05 10.28
CA VAL A 86 -12.31 1.83 10.94
C VAL A 86 -11.40 1.03 10.02
N PRO A 87 -10.41 0.29 10.55
CA PRO A 87 -9.60 -0.61 9.75
C PRO A 87 -10.43 -1.70 9.05
N VAL A 88 -10.16 -1.91 7.76
CA VAL A 88 -10.77 -2.96 6.94
C VAL A 88 -9.68 -3.90 6.43
N TYR A 89 -9.83 -5.19 6.72
CA TYR A 89 -8.91 -6.26 6.33
C TYR A 89 -9.64 -7.27 5.43
N PRO A 90 -9.82 -6.96 4.13
CA PRO A 90 -10.71 -7.73 3.28
C PRO A 90 -10.19 -9.13 3.01
N LEU A 91 -11.12 -10.08 2.83
CA LEU A 91 -10.80 -11.43 2.37
C LEU A 91 -10.71 -11.40 0.84
N GLY A 92 -9.52 -11.63 0.29
CA GLY A 92 -9.31 -11.65 -1.17
C GLY A 92 -7.94 -11.12 -1.59
N ARG A 93 -7.43 -11.63 -2.71
CA ARG A 93 -6.04 -11.40 -3.17
C ARG A 93 -5.77 -10.02 -3.76
N ARG A 94 -6.82 -9.24 -4.06
CA ARG A 94 -6.75 -7.99 -4.85
C ARG A 94 -7.59 -6.86 -4.26
N THR A 95 -8.02 -7.01 -3.01
CA THR A 95 -8.75 -5.98 -2.28
C THR A 95 -7.79 -5.27 -1.34
N ALA A 96 -7.83 -3.95 -1.34
CA ALA A 96 -6.91 -3.16 -0.53
C ALA A 96 -7.27 -3.26 0.96
N VAL A 97 -6.26 -3.39 1.81
CA VAL A 97 -6.43 -3.12 3.25
C VAL A 97 -6.58 -1.61 3.41
N CYS A 98 -7.62 -1.16 4.10
CA CYS A 98 -7.90 0.26 4.30
C CYS A 98 -7.76 0.60 5.78
N LEU A 99 -6.98 1.63 6.10
CA LEU A 99 -6.67 2.03 7.47
C LEU A 99 -6.94 3.53 7.69
N PRO A 100 -7.54 3.92 8.82
CA PRO A 100 -7.58 5.31 9.25
C PRO A 100 -6.18 5.92 9.32
N GLU A 101 -6.03 7.22 9.06
CA GLU A 101 -4.75 7.94 9.17
C GLU A 101 -4.14 7.84 10.58
N ASP A 102 -4.97 7.93 11.61
CA ASP A 102 -4.60 7.87 13.03
C ASP A 102 -4.58 6.44 13.59
N VAL A 103 -4.60 5.42 12.72
CA VAL A 103 -4.60 4.00 13.12
C VAL A 103 -3.48 3.66 14.09
N SER A 104 -3.82 2.84 15.10
CA SER A 104 -2.86 2.37 16.10
C SER A 104 -1.74 1.53 15.46
N ASP A 105 -0.57 1.48 16.11
CA ASP A 105 0.55 0.65 15.63
C ASP A 105 0.18 -0.84 15.55
N ALA A 106 -0.62 -1.33 16.49
CA ALA A 106 -1.11 -2.70 16.50
C ALA A 106 -2.03 -3.00 15.31
N SER A 107 -2.97 -2.10 15.01
CA SER A 107 -3.89 -2.24 13.87
C SER A 107 -3.16 -2.10 12.53
N PHE A 108 -2.21 -1.17 12.43
CA PHE A 108 -1.34 -1.05 11.25
C PHE A 108 -0.54 -2.34 11.02
N ARG A 109 0.02 -2.92 12.10
CA ARG A 109 0.71 -4.20 12.05
C ARG A 109 -0.19 -5.34 11.58
N ILE A 110 -1.44 -5.41 12.05
CA ILE A 110 -2.43 -6.40 11.59
C ILE A 110 -2.65 -6.26 10.07
N GLY A 111 -2.81 -5.03 9.58
CA GLY A 111 -2.96 -4.76 8.14
C GLY A 111 -1.76 -5.23 7.32
N PHE A 112 -0.55 -4.95 7.81
CA PHE A 112 0.70 -5.40 7.20
C PHE A 112 0.83 -6.94 7.21
N ASP A 113 0.55 -7.59 8.33
CA ASP A 113 0.60 -9.05 8.41
C ASP A 113 -0.49 -9.71 7.55
N HIS A 114 -1.64 -9.05 7.37
CA HIS A 114 -2.72 -9.53 6.50
C HIS A 114 -2.27 -9.60 5.04
N VAL A 115 -1.62 -8.54 4.52
CA VAL A 115 -1.06 -8.57 3.16
C VAL A 115 0.08 -9.58 3.01
N LEU A 116 0.83 -9.87 4.08
CA LEU A 116 1.86 -10.91 4.07
C LEU A 116 1.30 -12.34 4.06
N ARG A 117 0.24 -12.62 4.82
CA ARG A 117 -0.36 -13.97 4.87
C ARG A 117 -0.88 -14.41 3.51
N ASP A 118 -1.45 -13.48 2.77
CA ASP A 118 -1.92 -13.77 1.42
C ASP A 118 -0.76 -14.08 0.44
N ARG A 119 0.48 -13.64 0.72
CA ARG A 119 1.68 -14.03 -0.05
C ARG A 119 2.03 -15.50 0.10
N ALA A 120 1.94 -16.05 1.32
CA ALA A 120 2.31 -17.44 1.58
C ALA A 120 1.44 -18.43 0.79
N ALA A 121 0.15 -18.12 0.64
CA ALA A 121 -0.80 -18.91 -0.15
C ALA A 121 -0.49 -18.94 -1.67
N VAL A 122 0.32 -18.02 -2.19
CA VAL A 122 0.70 -17.96 -3.62
C VAL A 122 1.94 -18.80 -3.93
N THR A 123 2.81 -19.06 -2.95
CA THR A 123 4.06 -19.81 -3.17
C THR A 123 3.86 -21.34 -3.14
N MET A 124 2.65 -21.81 -2.81
CA MET A 124 2.31 -23.24 -2.66
C MET A 124 1.43 -23.80 -3.80
N ASN A 125 1.35 -23.14 -4.96
CA ASN A 125 0.63 -23.64 -6.14
C ASN A 125 1.51 -23.62 -7.40
#